data_AF-A0A0G4ARK4-F1
#
_entry.id   AF-A0A0G4ARK4-F1
#
_cell.length_a   1.000
_cell.length_b   1.000
_cell.length_c   1.000
_cell.angle_alpha   90.00
_cell.angle_beta   90.00
_cell.angle_gamma   90.00
#
_symmetry.space_group_name_H-M   'P 1'
#
loop_
_entity.id
_entity.type
_entity.pdbx_description
1 polymer ?
#
loop_
_entity_poly.entity_id
_entity_poly.type
_entity_poly.pdbx_seq_one_letter_code
_entity_poly.pdbx_strand_id
1 'polypeptide(L)'
;MSNDYYKILGVEKGASDDDIKKAYRKLAHQFHPDKKGGDEQKFKEINEAYQTLSNKDKRAQYDRFGKSFDGGAGGSGGFGGFNQGGFGFDFQGGDFGDLGDIFEAFFEGMGGQQKRRTYAHGADMEMTQEITLEEAYKGIEKTITYALNVQCATCSGLGHDAKATFSQCKKCDGRGEVRETRSTFFGNFAQVRTCADCHGVGQIPDKRCVSCGGTGVTKGKKSITVKILPGVGDGQIIKMTGGGEAGQRGSQEGDLYLHIRVKPHATFVRQDDHLILEKEVTLVGLLAYFADADAHPIFAPTIAGKQQNLAIPRDFMFNKPLKIAGEGMPHFNRMGRGDLYVHFKIATPHKLSKEAKRLVKELMQDLEA
;
A
#
# COMPACT_ATOMS: atom_id res chain seq x y z
N MET A 1 -33.20 10.59 -30.73
CA MET A 1 -33.29 11.07 -29.33
C MET A 1 -32.50 12.36 -29.25
N SER A 2 -32.90 13.33 -28.41
CA SER A 2 -32.28 14.67 -28.44
C SER A 2 -30.82 14.60 -27.98
N ASN A 3 -29.87 14.94 -28.87
CA ASN A 3 -28.43 14.99 -28.60
C ASN A 3 -27.99 16.17 -27.69
N ASP A 4 -28.92 16.72 -26.92
CA ASP A 4 -28.75 17.93 -26.12
C ASP A 4 -28.77 17.59 -24.63
N TYR A 5 -27.64 17.76 -23.95
CA TYR A 5 -27.47 17.43 -22.53
C TYR A 5 -28.34 18.28 -21.62
N TYR A 6 -28.67 19.51 -22.02
CA TYR A 6 -29.61 20.35 -21.27
C TYR A 6 -31.02 19.77 -21.33
N LYS A 7 -31.43 19.26 -22.49
CA LYS A 7 -32.73 18.58 -22.67
C LYS A 7 -32.78 17.23 -21.97
N ILE A 8 -31.68 16.47 -21.97
CA ILE A 8 -31.57 15.18 -21.27
C ILE A 8 -31.73 15.38 -19.75
N LEU A 9 -31.13 16.44 -19.19
CA LEU A 9 -31.32 16.79 -17.78
C LEU A 9 -32.61 17.59 -17.50
N GLY A 10 -33.34 18.03 -18.54
CA GLY A 10 -34.55 18.83 -18.40
C GLY A 10 -34.32 20.23 -17.80
N VAL A 11 -33.15 20.83 -18.08
CA VAL A 11 -32.75 22.15 -17.60
C VAL A 11 -32.50 23.10 -18.78
N GLU A 12 -32.57 24.41 -18.54
CA GLU A 12 -32.30 25.42 -19.58
C GLU A 12 -30.80 25.67 -19.79
N LYS A 13 -30.43 26.11 -21.00
CA LYS A 13 -29.06 26.52 -21.33
C LYS A 13 -28.74 27.83 -20.59
N GLY A 14 -28.10 27.70 -19.43
CA GLY A 14 -27.87 28.80 -18.48
C GLY A 14 -28.17 28.43 -17.02
N ALA A 15 -28.73 27.23 -16.79
CA ALA A 15 -28.98 26.71 -15.45
C ALA A 15 -27.73 26.76 -14.55
N SER A 16 -27.93 27.07 -13.27
CA SER A 16 -26.86 27.08 -12.29
C SER A 16 -26.32 25.68 -12.03
N ASP A 17 -25.10 25.57 -11.49
CA ASP A 17 -24.50 24.28 -11.11
C ASP A 17 -25.41 23.51 -10.13
N ASP A 18 -26.12 24.23 -9.26
CA ASP A 18 -27.08 23.67 -8.31
C ASP A 18 -28.35 23.14 -8.98
N ASP A 19 -28.85 23.80 -10.02
CA ASP A 19 -30.03 23.34 -10.76
C ASP A 19 -29.72 22.07 -11.57
N ILE A 20 -28.54 22.02 -12.18
CA ILE A 20 -28.03 20.83 -12.88
C ILE A 20 -27.89 19.66 -11.91
N LYS A 21 -27.35 19.90 -10.72
CA LYS A 21 -27.18 18.87 -9.68
C LYS A 21 -28.52 18.37 -9.12
N LYS A 22 -29.51 19.26 -8.93
CA LYS A 22 -30.86 18.88 -8.49
C LYS A 22 -31.58 18.06 -9.55
N ALA A 23 -31.50 18.46 -10.81
CA ALA A 23 -32.10 17.74 -11.93
C ALA A 23 -31.51 16.34 -12.09
N TYR A 24 -30.17 16.21 -12.04
CA TYR A 24 -29.49 14.92 -12.07
C TYR A 24 -29.95 14.00 -10.95
N ARG A 25 -29.99 14.47 -9.70
CA ARG A 25 -30.42 13.64 -8.55
C ARG A 25 -31.85 13.12 -8.71
N LYS A 26 -32.75 13.94 -9.24
CA LYS A 26 -34.15 13.56 -9.49
C LYS A 26 -34.23 12.47 -10.56
N LEU A 27 -33.53 12.65 -11.68
CA LEU A 27 -33.55 11.73 -12.81
C LEU A 27 -32.78 10.42 -12.52
N ALA A 28 -31.62 10.49 -11.88
CA ALA A 28 -30.84 9.34 -11.47
C ALA A 28 -31.62 8.44 -10.49
N HIS A 29 -32.37 9.05 -9.55
CA HIS A 29 -33.23 8.30 -8.64
C HIS A 29 -34.50 7.74 -9.32
N GLN A 30 -34.94 8.31 -10.44
CA GLN A 30 -36.09 7.84 -11.20
C GLN A 30 -35.72 6.69 -12.15
N PHE A 31 -34.56 6.77 -12.80
CA PHE A 31 -34.12 5.82 -13.82
C PHE A 31 -33.07 4.80 -13.34
N HIS A 32 -32.81 4.72 -12.02
CA HIS A 32 -31.87 3.76 -11.45
C HIS A 32 -32.23 2.31 -11.84
N PRO A 33 -31.28 1.48 -12.29
CA PRO A 33 -31.54 0.12 -12.78
C PRO A 33 -32.22 -0.78 -11.74
N ASP A 34 -31.95 -0.56 -10.45
CA ASP A 34 -32.53 -1.35 -9.35
C ASP A 34 -33.98 -0.96 -8.99
N LYS A 35 -34.61 -0.01 -9.70
CA LYS A 35 -36.00 0.39 -9.44
C LYS A 35 -36.99 -0.17 -10.44
N LYS A 36 -38.20 -0.46 -9.98
CA LYS A 36 -39.34 -0.81 -10.85
C LYS A 36 -39.65 0.37 -11.78
N GLY A 37 -39.37 0.22 -13.07
CA GLY A 37 -39.49 1.26 -14.10
C GLY A 37 -38.20 2.00 -14.44
N GLY A 38 -37.06 1.54 -13.92
CA GLY A 38 -35.73 2.03 -14.31
C GLY A 38 -35.39 1.74 -15.77
N ASP A 39 -34.49 2.52 -16.33
CA ASP A 39 -34.05 2.42 -17.73
C ASP A 39 -32.55 2.67 -17.79
N GLU A 40 -31.78 1.60 -18.00
CA GLU A 40 -30.32 1.62 -17.99
C GLU A 40 -29.75 2.54 -19.08
N GLN A 41 -30.38 2.60 -20.26
CA GLN A 41 -29.93 3.45 -21.36
C GLN A 41 -30.11 4.93 -20.99
N LYS A 42 -31.28 5.30 -20.46
CA LYS A 42 -31.52 6.66 -19.98
C LYS A 42 -30.61 7.02 -18.81
N PHE A 43 -30.35 6.08 -17.90
CA PHE A 43 -29.43 6.29 -16.80
C PHE A 43 -28.01 6.61 -17.27
N LYS A 44 -27.51 5.91 -18.31
CA LYS A 44 -26.21 6.22 -18.93
C LYS A 44 -26.20 7.61 -19.57
N GLU A 45 -27.24 7.98 -20.31
CA GLU A 45 -27.36 9.31 -20.94
C GLU A 45 -27.42 10.44 -19.89
N ILE A 46 -28.15 10.25 -18.79
CA ILE A 46 -28.24 11.21 -17.68
C ILE A 46 -26.89 11.39 -16.99
N ASN A 47 -26.12 10.32 -16.81
CA ASN A 47 -24.77 10.38 -16.25
C ASN A 47 -23.79 11.12 -17.16
N GLU A 48 -23.80 10.82 -18.46
CA GLU A 48 -22.97 11.50 -19.47
C GLU A 48 -23.28 13.01 -19.52
N ALA A 49 -24.57 13.37 -19.51
CA ALA A 49 -25.02 14.75 -19.48
C ALA A 49 -24.55 15.48 -18.21
N TYR A 50 -24.69 14.84 -17.04
CA TYR A 50 -24.24 15.44 -15.79
C TYR A 50 -22.73 15.62 -15.73
N GLN A 51 -21.92 14.62 -16.11
CA GLN A 51 -20.46 14.74 -16.10
C GLN A 51 -19.95 15.87 -17.01
N THR A 52 -20.64 16.12 -18.11
CA THR A 52 -20.30 17.20 -19.04
C THR A 52 -20.74 18.56 -18.50
N LEU A 53 -21.97 18.67 -18.00
CA LEU A 53 -22.54 19.94 -17.57
C LEU A 53 -22.14 20.37 -16.14
N SER A 54 -21.71 19.44 -15.28
CA SER A 54 -21.29 19.75 -13.90
C SER A 54 -19.88 20.31 -13.80
N ASN A 55 -19.05 20.11 -14.83
CA ASN A 55 -17.70 20.65 -14.90
C ASN A 55 -17.70 21.89 -15.79
N LYS A 56 -17.21 23.03 -15.27
CA LYS A 56 -17.27 24.33 -15.96
C LYS A 56 -16.52 24.34 -17.28
N ASP A 57 -15.38 23.66 -17.37
CA ASP A 57 -14.56 23.61 -18.58
C ASP A 57 -15.20 22.70 -19.65
N LYS A 58 -15.69 21.52 -19.24
CA LYS A 58 -16.42 20.62 -20.14
C LYS A 58 -17.73 21.24 -20.64
N ARG A 59 -18.47 21.92 -19.76
CA ARG A 59 -19.68 22.66 -20.11
C ARG A 59 -19.39 23.78 -21.10
N ALA A 60 -18.33 24.56 -20.88
CA ALA A 60 -17.93 25.62 -21.80
C ALA A 60 -17.53 25.07 -23.19
N GLN A 61 -16.85 23.92 -23.24
CA GLN A 61 -16.53 23.24 -24.50
C GLN A 61 -17.78 22.73 -25.19
N TYR A 62 -18.67 22.07 -24.45
CA TYR A 62 -19.95 21.59 -24.94
C TYR A 62 -20.84 22.72 -25.47
N ASP A 63 -20.89 23.86 -24.77
CA ASP A 63 -21.66 25.03 -25.16
C ASP A 63 -21.15 25.67 -26.45
N ARG A 64 -19.84 25.56 -26.72
CA ARG A 64 -19.16 26.09 -27.92
C ARG A 64 -19.22 25.14 -29.10
N PHE A 65 -19.13 23.82 -28.88
CA PHE A 65 -18.90 22.84 -29.95
C PHE A 65 -19.97 21.73 -30.04
N GLY A 66 -20.90 21.62 -29.09
CA GLY A 66 -21.96 20.61 -29.06
C GLY A 66 -21.48 19.19 -28.71
N LYS A 67 -22.38 18.20 -28.86
CA LYS A 67 -22.09 16.76 -28.58
C LYS A 67 -21.19 16.12 -29.66
N SER A 68 -21.15 16.69 -30.86
CA SER A 68 -20.42 16.15 -32.01
C SER A 68 -19.18 16.98 -32.32
N PHE A 69 -18.17 16.88 -31.46
CA PHE A 69 -16.79 17.02 -31.92
C PHE A 69 -16.28 15.62 -32.28
N ASP A 70 -16.81 15.11 -33.40
CA ASP A 70 -16.24 13.98 -34.12
C ASP A 70 -15.51 14.58 -35.34
N GLY A 71 -14.21 14.30 -35.44
CA GLY A 71 -13.29 15.07 -36.26
C GLY A 71 -13.56 14.95 -37.76
N GLY A 72 -13.60 16.10 -38.45
CA GLY A 72 -13.21 16.18 -39.86
C GLY A 72 -14.00 17.16 -40.72
N ALA A 73 -13.52 18.41 -40.84
CA ALA A 73 -13.16 19.03 -42.13
C ALA A 73 -12.82 20.53 -41.96
N GLY A 74 -11.55 20.87 -42.16
CA GLY A 74 -11.13 22.19 -42.64
C GLY A 74 -10.67 23.21 -41.61
N GLY A 75 -9.41 23.11 -41.19
CA GLY A 75 -8.63 24.26 -40.69
C GLY A 75 -8.05 24.09 -39.29
N SER A 76 -6.72 23.96 -39.23
CA SER A 76 -5.88 24.08 -38.03
C SER A 76 -6.09 23.05 -36.90
N GLY A 77 -5.18 22.08 -36.85
CA GLY A 77 -4.72 21.41 -35.62
C GLY A 77 -5.78 20.71 -34.77
N GLY A 78 -5.99 19.40 -34.97
CA GLY A 78 -6.93 18.64 -34.16
C GLY A 78 -6.64 17.14 -34.23
N PHE A 79 -6.31 16.60 -33.06
CA PHE A 79 -6.03 15.20 -32.78
C PHE A 79 -7.25 14.34 -33.12
N GLY A 80 -7.09 13.40 -34.05
CA GLY A 80 -8.10 12.40 -34.40
C GLY A 80 -7.45 11.03 -34.43
N GLY A 81 -7.97 10.10 -33.63
CA GLY A 81 -7.72 8.68 -33.79
C GLY A 81 -7.48 7.93 -32.49
N PHE A 82 -8.54 7.64 -31.73
CA PHE A 82 -8.63 6.38 -30.96
C PHE A 82 -10.09 5.97 -30.83
N ASN A 83 -10.66 5.45 -31.93
CA ASN A 83 -11.64 4.38 -31.80
C ASN A 83 -11.71 3.54 -33.09
N GLN A 84 -10.87 2.52 -33.20
CA GLN A 84 -11.29 1.23 -33.77
C GLN A 84 -10.22 0.15 -33.54
N GLY A 85 -10.59 -0.90 -32.79
CA GLY A 85 -9.94 -2.21 -32.88
C GLY A 85 -9.16 -2.67 -31.64
N GLY A 86 -9.85 -3.39 -30.75
CA GLY A 86 -9.25 -4.52 -30.04
C GLY A 86 -8.39 -4.23 -28.81
N PHE A 87 -8.95 -3.62 -27.76
CA PHE A 87 -8.52 -3.89 -26.38
C PHE A 87 -9.74 -3.78 -25.45
N GLY A 88 -10.21 -4.93 -24.97
CA GLY A 88 -11.18 -4.98 -23.88
C GLY A 88 -10.46 -4.62 -22.59
N PHE A 89 -10.73 -3.42 -22.06
CA PHE A 89 -10.44 -3.10 -20.67
C PHE A 89 -11.74 -3.28 -19.89
N ASP A 90 -11.79 -4.39 -19.16
CA ASP A 90 -12.84 -4.75 -18.24
C ASP A 90 -12.81 -3.77 -17.05
N PHE A 91 -13.87 -2.99 -16.89
CA PHE A 91 -13.96 -1.94 -15.88
C PHE A 91 -14.58 -2.53 -14.61
N GLN A 92 -13.79 -3.30 -13.86
CA GLN A 92 -14.15 -3.73 -12.52
C GLN A 92 -13.09 -3.31 -11.51
N GLY A 93 -13.35 -2.18 -10.85
CA GLY A 93 -12.81 -1.84 -9.53
C GLY A 93 -11.32 -1.52 -9.44
N GLY A 94 -11.01 -0.24 -9.28
CA GLY A 94 -9.73 0.21 -8.74
C GLY A 94 -8.97 1.17 -9.66
N ASP A 95 -8.57 2.29 -9.06
CA ASP A 95 -7.59 3.27 -9.54
C ASP A 95 -7.98 4.26 -10.66
N PHE A 96 -8.46 5.43 -10.22
CA PHE A 96 -8.64 6.65 -11.01
C PHE A 96 -7.38 7.56 -10.98
N GLY A 97 -6.19 6.99 -10.78
CA GLY A 97 -4.92 7.73 -10.75
C GLY A 97 -4.26 7.93 -12.12
N ASP A 98 -4.43 6.98 -13.04
CA ASP A 98 -3.60 6.86 -14.26
C ASP A 98 -4.13 7.63 -15.50
N LEU A 99 -5.32 8.24 -15.39
CA LEU A 99 -5.89 9.07 -16.48
C LEU A 99 -5.50 10.55 -16.37
N GLY A 100 -4.89 10.97 -15.26
CA GLY A 100 -4.34 12.32 -15.08
C GLY A 100 -3.12 12.58 -15.96
N ASP A 101 -2.22 11.60 -16.02
CA ASP A 101 -0.92 11.71 -16.71
C ASP A 101 -1.08 11.77 -18.24
N ILE A 102 -2.12 11.14 -18.79
CA ILE A 102 -2.42 11.15 -20.22
C ILE A 102 -3.02 12.50 -20.65
N PHE A 103 -3.76 13.18 -19.77
CA PHE A 103 -4.34 14.50 -20.05
C PHE A 103 -3.31 15.63 -19.83
N GLU A 104 -2.35 15.44 -18.91
CA GLU A 104 -1.23 16.36 -18.68
C GLU A 104 -0.27 16.40 -19.89
N ALA A 105 -0.04 15.25 -20.53
CA ALA A 105 0.75 15.15 -21.76
C ALA A 105 0.10 15.85 -22.98
N PHE A 106 -1.23 15.98 -23.01
CA PHE A 106 -1.98 16.63 -24.10
C PHE A 106 -2.04 18.16 -23.92
N PHE A 107 -2.12 18.64 -22.67
CA PHE A 107 -2.15 20.09 -22.35
C PHE A 107 -0.75 20.74 -22.36
N GLU A 108 0.33 19.99 -22.13
CA GLU A 108 1.72 20.48 -22.27
C GLU A 108 2.10 20.92 -23.70
N GLY A 109 1.34 20.51 -24.71
CA GLY A 109 1.62 20.79 -26.11
C GLY A 109 1.25 22.19 -26.62
N MET A 110 0.47 22.98 -25.87
CA MET A 110 -0.22 24.16 -26.42
C MET A 110 0.12 25.53 -25.78
N GLY A 111 1.06 25.61 -24.83
CA GLY A 111 1.41 26.88 -24.21
C GLY A 111 2.77 26.87 -23.54
N GLY A 112 3.64 27.80 -23.95
CA GLY A 112 5.01 27.91 -23.46
C GLY A 112 5.09 28.08 -21.94
N GLN A 113 5.53 27.03 -21.26
CA GLN A 113 6.37 27.13 -20.07
C GLN A 113 7.67 26.40 -20.38
N GLN A 114 8.81 26.98 -20.01
CA GLN A 114 10.07 26.25 -19.94
C GLN A 114 9.83 25.01 -19.06
N LYS A 115 9.83 23.81 -19.66
CA LYS A 115 9.89 22.56 -18.91
C LYS A 115 11.03 22.69 -17.91
N ARG A 116 10.71 22.67 -16.62
CA ARG A 116 11.73 22.61 -15.56
C ARG A 116 12.60 21.39 -15.86
N ARG A 117 13.90 21.53 -15.58
CA ARG A 117 14.87 20.43 -15.68
C ARG A 117 14.47 19.35 -14.68
N THR A 118 13.60 18.42 -15.08
CA THR A 118 13.17 17.33 -14.21
C THR A 118 14.27 16.27 -14.25
N TYR A 119 15.25 16.46 -13.38
CA TYR A 119 16.16 15.39 -13.03
C TYR A 119 15.38 14.23 -12.41
N ALA A 120 15.86 13.01 -12.63
CA ALA A 120 15.24 11.86 -12.00
C ALA A 120 15.38 11.96 -10.48
N HIS A 121 14.22 12.04 -9.81
CA HIS A 121 14.13 11.83 -8.38
C HIS A 121 14.66 10.44 -8.02
N GLY A 122 15.12 10.32 -6.79
CA GLY A 122 15.47 9.03 -6.23
C GLY A 122 14.27 8.09 -6.25
N ALA A 123 14.49 6.84 -6.63
CA ALA A 123 13.45 5.83 -6.55
C ALA A 123 13.15 5.49 -5.09
N ASP A 124 11.87 5.29 -4.79
CA ASP A 124 11.45 4.72 -3.53
C ASP A 124 11.96 3.28 -3.40
N MET A 125 12.22 2.87 -2.17
CA MET A 125 12.65 1.52 -1.84
C MET A 125 11.65 0.86 -0.92
N GLU A 126 11.48 -0.45 -1.07
CA GLU A 126 10.73 -1.27 -0.15
C GLU A 126 11.65 -2.35 0.43
N MET A 127 11.52 -2.62 1.72
CA MET A 127 12.21 -3.74 2.34
C MET A 127 11.37 -4.38 3.44
N THR A 128 11.59 -5.66 3.68
CA THR A 128 10.94 -6.39 4.77
C THR A 128 11.88 -6.51 5.96
N GLN A 129 11.46 -6.01 7.11
CA GLN A 129 12.14 -6.23 8.38
C GLN A 129 11.38 -7.27 9.20
N GLU A 130 12.01 -8.44 9.35
CA GLU A 130 11.48 -9.46 10.24
C GLU A 130 11.81 -9.15 11.70
N ILE A 131 10.82 -9.34 12.57
CA ILE A 131 10.94 -9.22 14.03
C ILE A 131 10.32 -10.43 14.72
N THR A 132 10.76 -10.73 15.94
CA THR A 132 10.12 -11.77 16.76
C THR A 132 8.86 -11.24 17.46
N LEU A 133 8.04 -12.14 17.98
CA LEU A 133 6.84 -11.76 18.73
C LEU A 133 7.20 -11.03 20.04
N GLU A 134 8.32 -11.38 20.67
CA GLU A 134 8.86 -10.71 21.86
C GLU A 134 9.38 -9.31 21.55
N GLU A 135 10.03 -9.13 20.39
CA GLU A 135 10.44 -7.80 19.91
C GLU A 135 9.20 -6.93 19.64
N ALA A 136 8.16 -7.49 19.02
CA ALA A 136 6.88 -6.80 18.84
C ALA A 136 6.20 -6.48 20.18
N TYR A 137 6.36 -7.33 21.20
CA TYR A 137 5.80 -7.12 22.53
C TYR A 137 6.52 -6.00 23.31
N LYS A 138 7.87 -5.95 23.25
CA LYS A 138 8.67 -4.98 24.00
C LYS A 138 8.88 -3.66 23.26
N GLY A 139 8.75 -3.68 21.93
CA GLY A 139 9.32 -2.65 21.07
C GLY A 139 10.84 -2.81 20.94
N ILE A 140 11.40 -2.34 19.82
CA ILE A 140 12.83 -2.43 19.55
C ILE A 140 13.29 -1.25 18.70
N GLU A 141 14.49 -0.76 18.96
CA GLU A 141 15.21 0.14 18.05
C GLU A 141 16.26 -0.68 17.30
N LYS A 142 16.20 -0.64 15.96
CA LYS A 142 17.06 -1.47 15.10
C LYS A 142 17.73 -0.61 14.05
N THR A 143 19.04 -0.79 13.89
CA THR A 143 19.80 -0.14 12.82
C THR A 143 19.88 -1.09 11.63
N ILE A 144 19.29 -0.67 10.51
CA ILE A 144 19.23 -1.45 9.28
C ILE A 144 20.22 -0.85 8.29
N THR A 145 21.09 -1.69 7.73
CA THR A 145 22.04 -1.27 6.69
C THR A 145 21.73 -1.97 5.39
N TYR A 146 21.53 -1.21 4.33
CA TYR A 146 21.16 -1.71 3.01
C TYR A 146 21.92 -0.98 1.93
N ALA A 147 22.05 -1.64 0.77
CA ALA A 147 22.76 -1.11 -0.39
C ALA A 147 21.77 -0.40 -1.33
N LEU A 148 22.21 0.73 -1.85
CA LEU A 148 21.43 1.64 -2.69
C LEU A 148 22.41 2.56 -3.43
N ASN A 149 21.93 3.32 -4.43
CA ASN A 149 22.66 4.46 -4.95
C ASN A 149 22.58 5.60 -3.93
N VAL A 150 23.76 6.06 -3.51
CA VAL A 150 23.94 7.20 -2.64
C VAL A 150 24.50 8.37 -3.44
N GLN A 151 24.38 9.57 -2.88
CA GLN A 151 24.99 10.75 -3.48
C GLN A 151 26.52 10.56 -3.59
N CYS A 152 27.08 10.91 -4.74
CA CYS A 152 28.52 10.82 -4.95
C CYS A 152 29.23 11.82 -4.04
N ALA A 153 30.03 11.32 -3.08
CA ALA A 153 30.76 12.15 -2.13
C ALA A 153 31.77 13.10 -2.80
N THR A 154 32.38 12.69 -3.92
CA THR A 154 33.40 13.49 -4.63
C THR A 154 32.85 14.76 -5.27
N CYS A 155 31.61 14.73 -5.77
CA CYS A 155 30.97 15.87 -6.42
C CYS A 155 29.72 16.37 -5.69
N SER A 156 29.50 15.91 -4.46
CA SER A 156 28.31 16.24 -3.65
C SER A 156 27.00 16.08 -4.42
N GLY A 157 26.88 15.00 -5.19
CA GLY A 157 25.69 14.73 -5.98
C GLY A 157 25.58 15.44 -7.33
N LEU A 158 26.45 16.40 -7.68
CA LEU A 158 26.31 17.24 -8.88
C LEU A 158 26.62 16.51 -10.21
N GLY A 159 27.47 15.49 -10.16
CA GLY A 159 27.96 14.79 -11.36
C GLY A 159 29.09 15.51 -12.11
N HIS A 160 29.55 16.67 -11.64
CA HIS A 160 30.64 17.43 -12.23
C HIS A 160 31.42 18.18 -11.16
N ASP A 161 32.56 18.77 -11.54
CA ASP A 161 33.31 19.67 -10.66
C ASP A 161 32.46 20.91 -10.33
N ALA A 162 32.53 21.42 -9.09
CA ALA A 162 31.72 22.56 -8.65
C ALA A 162 32.00 23.84 -9.47
N LYS A 163 33.20 23.95 -10.06
CA LYS A 163 33.62 25.05 -10.93
C LYS A 163 33.51 24.75 -12.42
N ALA A 164 32.81 23.67 -12.80
CA ALA A 164 32.67 23.26 -14.20
C ALA A 164 31.93 24.33 -15.03
N THR A 165 32.37 24.49 -16.28
CA THR A 165 31.66 25.29 -17.28
C THR A 165 30.77 24.39 -18.14
N PHE A 166 29.68 24.93 -18.67
CA PHE A 166 28.69 24.16 -19.40
C PHE A 166 28.64 24.56 -20.87
N SER A 167 28.62 23.56 -21.74
CA SER A 167 28.37 23.74 -23.17
C SER A 167 27.05 23.09 -23.57
N GLN A 168 26.42 23.60 -24.62
CA GLN A 168 25.18 23.00 -25.13
C GLN A 168 25.46 21.60 -25.70
N CYS A 169 24.60 20.64 -25.36
CA CYS A 169 24.72 19.28 -25.87
C CYS A 169 24.37 19.24 -27.35
N LYS A 170 25.36 18.92 -28.19
CA LYS A 170 25.20 18.84 -29.65
C LYS A 170 24.31 17.69 -30.12
N LYS A 171 24.15 16.62 -29.32
CA LYS A 171 23.36 15.44 -29.72
C LYS A 171 21.86 15.64 -29.60
N CYS A 172 21.42 16.49 -28.67
CA CYS A 172 20.01 16.84 -28.50
C CYS A 172 19.74 18.33 -28.78
N ASP A 173 20.73 19.08 -29.23
CA ASP A 173 20.68 20.54 -29.40
C ASP A 173 20.18 21.28 -28.15
N GLY A 174 20.55 20.81 -26.96
CA GLY A 174 20.07 21.39 -25.71
C GLY A 174 18.69 20.95 -25.25
N ARG A 175 18.01 20.06 -25.98
CA ARG A 175 16.66 19.58 -25.64
C ARG A 175 16.63 18.55 -24.51
N GLY A 176 17.74 17.88 -24.21
CA GLY A 176 17.80 16.84 -23.17
C GLY A 176 17.24 15.47 -23.60
N GLU A 177 16.48 15.42 -24.68
CA GLU A 177 15.88 14.23 -25.27
C GLU A 177 16.25 14.05 -26.74
N VAL A 178 16.21 12.82 -27.23
CA VAL A 178 16.41 12.46 -28.64
C VAL A 178 15.20 11.67 -29.13
N ARG A 179 14.68 12.03 -30.31
CA ARG A 179 13.57 11.31 -30.95
C ARG A 179 14.14 10.27 -31.91
N GLU A 180 13.97 8.99 -31.58
CA GLU A 180 14.40 7.88 -32.44
C GLU A 180 13.17 7.36 -33.20
N THR A 181 13.14 7.55 -34.51
CA THR A 181 12.06 7.05 -35.35
C THR A 181 12.39 5.62 -35.76
N ARG A 182 11.51 4.66 -35.46
CA ARG A 182 11.63 3.28 -35.91
C ARG A 182 10.47 2.96 -36.84
N SER A 183 10.82 2.53 -38.05
CA SER A 183 9.85 2.00 -39.00
C SER A 183 9.50 0.57 -38.60
N THR A 184 8.25 0.34 -38.24
CA THR A 184 7.68 -1.00 -38.04
C THR A 184 6.71 -1.30 -39.19
N PHE A 185 6.22 -2.54 -39.27
CA PHE A 185 5.25 -2.91 -40.31
C PHE A 185 3.90 -2.18 -40.21
N PHE A 186 3.64 -1.53 -39.06
CA PHE A 186 2.47 -0.69 -38.81
C PHE A 186 2.72 0.81 -39.07
N GLY A 187 3.91 1.19 -39.55
CA GLY A 187 4.27 2.58 -39.85
C GLY A 187 5.47 3.08 -39.03
N ASN A 188 5.70 4.40 -39.06
CA ASN A 188 6.80 5.03 -38.35
C ASN A 188 6.38 5.38 -36.92
N PHE A 189 6.93 4.69 -35.93
CA PHE A 189 6.77 5.03 -34.52
C PHE A 189 7.98 5.82 -34.04
N ALA A 190 7.75 7.04 -33.56
CA ALA A 190 8.79 7.84 -32.91
C ALA A 190 8.78 7.57 -31.41
N GLN A 191 9.88 7.03 -30.88
CA GLN A 191 10.10 6.91 -29.44
C GLN A 191 10.98 8.08 -28.97
N VAL A 192 10.55 8.77 -27.91
CA VAL A 192 11.36 9.78 -27.25
C VAL A 192 12.20 9.08 -26.19
N ARG A 193 13.51 9.30 -26.21
CA ARG A 193 14.44 8.77 -25.20
C ARG A 193 15.25 9.91 -24.60
N THR A 194 15.59 9.81 -23.34
CA THR A 194 16.53 10.74 -22.69
C THR A 194 17.87 10.70 -23.43
N CYS A 195 18.45 11.87 -23.71
CA CYS A 195 19.73 11.96 -24.40
C CYS A 195 20.85 11.33 -23.54
N ALA A 196 21.51 10.31 -24.06
CA ALA A 196 22.57 9.59 -23.34
C ALA A 196 23.81 10.45 -23.03
N ASP A 197 24.04 11.53 -23.77
CA ASP A 197 25.27 12.32 -23.63
C ASP A 197 25.14 13.38 -22.51
N CYS A 198 23.97 13.99 -22.37
CA CYS A 198 23.70 15.02 -21.36
C CYS A 198 22.79 14.55 -20.22
N HIS A 199 22.24 13.33 -20.31
CA HIS A 199 21.33 12.71 -19.35
C HIS A 199 20.12 13.60 -19.02
N GLY A 200 19.44 14.14 -20.04
CA GLY A 200 18.23 14.95 -19.85
C GLY A 200 18.48 16.44 -19.65
N VAL A 201 19.72 16.88 -19.42
CA VAL A 201 19.98 18.29 -19.05
C VAL A 201 20.08 19.24 -20.23
N GLY A 202 20.45 18.73 -21.41
CA GLY A 202 20.72 19.58 -22.58
C GLY A 202 22.06 20.32 -22.52
N GLN A 203 22.79 20.26 -21.41
CA GLN A 203 24.12 20.83 -21.27
C GLN A 203 25.12 19.77 -20.81
N ILE A 204 26.36 19.90 -21.28
CA ILE A 204 27.47 19.01 -20.93
C ILE A 204 28.53 19.84 -20.19
N PRO A 205 28.90 19.45 -18.96
CA PRO A 205 30.01 20.06 -18.24
C PRO A 205 31.34 19.72 -18.90
N ASP A 206 32.27 20.67 -18.92
CA ASP A 206 33.65 20.48 -19.38
C ASP A 206 34.40 19.41 -18.58
N LYS A 207 34.16 19.36 -17.26
CA LYS A 207 34.77 18.42 -16.33
C LYS A 207 33.72 17.57 -15.62
N ARG A 208 33.50 16.37 -16.14
CA ARG A 208 32.64 15.35 -15.50
C ARG A 208 33.32 14.77 -14.27
N CYS A 209 32.52 14.42 -13.26
CA CYS A 209 33.04 13.71 -12.10
C CYS A 209 33.45 12.29 -12.51
N VAL A 210 34.73 11.94 -12.30
CA VAL A 210 35.30 10.63 -12.64
C VAL A 210 34.67 9.51 -11.79
N SER A 211 34.36 9.79 -10.52
CA SER A 211 33.85 8.78 -9.58
C SER A 211 32.46 8.27 -9.93
N CYS A 212 31.55 9.14 -10.37
CA CYS A 212 30.17 8.76 -10.73
C CYS A 212 29.89 8.77 -12.24
N GLY A 213 30.90 9.11 -13.06
CA GLY A 213 30.77 9.17 -14.53
C GLY A 213 29.81 10.25 -15.04
N GLY A 214 29.42 11.24 -14.22
CA GLY A 214 28.49 12.31 -14.63
C GLY A 214 27.06 12.18 -14.13
N THR A 215 26.74 11.10 -13.41
CA THR A 215 25.38 10.81 -12.91
C THR A 215 25.05 11.51 -11.60
N GLY A 216 26.06 11.79 -10.78
CA GLY A 216 25.91 12.35 -9.43
C GLY A 216 25.64 11.31 -8.35
N VAL A 217 25.48 10.03 -8.71
CA VAL A 217 25.19 8.95 -7.76
C VAL A 217 26.19 7.79 -7.90
N THR A 218 26.41 7.07 -6.81
CA THR A 218 27.31 5.91 -6.76
C THR A 218 26.70 4.82 -5.89
N LYS A 219 26.99 3.55 -6.18
CA LYS A 219 26.57 2.44 -5.30
C LYS A 219 27.23 2.59 -3.93
N GLY A 220 26.44 2.52 -2.87
CA GLY A 220 26.90 2.62 -1.50
C GLY A 220 25.98 1.86 -0.55
N LYS A 221 26.15 2.14 0.75
CA LYS A 221 25.27 1.64 1.81
C LYS A 221 24.77 2.81 2.64
N LYS A 222 23.53 2.73 3.12
CA LYS A 222 22.96 3.67 4.08
C LYS A 222 22.51 2.87 5.30
N SER A 223 22.70 3.47 6.46
CA SER A 223 22.27 2.91 7.73
C SER A 223 21.19 3.81 8.31
N ILE A 224 20.03 3.24 8.61
CA ILE A 224 18.92 3.95 9.22
C ILE A 224 18.54 3.25 10.51
N THR A 225 18.37 4.02 11.58
CA THR A 225 17.81 3.53 12.84
C THR A 225 16.30 3.69 12.81
N VAL A 226 15.60 2.56 12.95
CA VAL A 226 14.14 2.51 12.95
C VAL A 226 13.68 2.11 14.34
N LYS A 227 12.76 2.90 14.89
CA LYS A 227 12.07 2.62 16.14
C LYS A 227 10.76 1.91 15.87
N ILE A 228 10.71 0.64 16.24
CA ILE A 228 9.52 -0.20 16.14
C ILE A 228 8.81 -0.17 17.49
N LEU A 229 7.60 0.40 17.51
CA LEU A 229 6.85 0.57 18.74
C LEU A 229 6.27 -0.75 19.25
N PRO A 230 6.07 -0.88 20.58
CA PRO A 230 5.37 -2.03 21.15
C PRO A 230 3.98 -2.19 20.54
N GLY A 231 3.59 -3.43 20.29
CA GLY A 231 2.26 -3.78 19.77
C GLY A 231 2.15 -3.72 18.26
N VAL A 232 3.23 -3.37 17.55
CA VAL A 232 3.28 -3.33 16.07
C VAL A 232 2.67 -4.61 15.48
N GLY A 233 1.78 -4.45 14.50
CA GLY A 233 1.13 -5.58 13.82
C GLY A 233 2.01 -6.19 12.73
N ASP A 234 1.67 -7.40 12.29
CA ASP A 234 2.22 -7.96 11.06
C ASP A 234 1.70 -7.17 9.84
N GLY A 235 2.57 -6.94 8.85
CA GLY A 235 2.25 -6.18 7.64
C GLY A 235 2.26 -4.66 7.81
N GLN A 236 2.59 -4.15 9.01
CA GLN A 236 2.67 -2.72 9.25
C GLN A 236 3.82 -2.07 8.47
N ILE A 237 3.56 -0.89 7.89
CA ILE A 237 4.54 -0.16 7.07
C ILE A 237 5.07 1.04 7.85
N ILE A 238 6.39 1.16 7.94
CA ILE A 238 7.06 2.34 8.49
C ILE A 238 7.71 3.09 7.32
N LYS A 239 7.25 4.32 7.07
CA LYS A 239 7.82 5.21 6.06
C LYS A 239 8.99 6.00 6.64
N MET A 240 10.15 5.90 5.99
CA MET A 240 11.35 6.66 6.31
C MET A 240 11.64 7.64 5.18
N THR A 241 11.35 8.93 5.42
CA THR A 241 11.56 9.98 4.42
C THR A 241 13.02 10.12 4.05
N GLY A 242 13.32 10.17 2.75
CA GLY A 242 14.70 10.21 2.24
C GLY A 242 15.48 8.93 2.52
N GLY A 243 14.83 7.82 2.83
CA GLY A 243 15.49 6.52 3.02
C GLY A 243 15.74 5.76 1.72
N GLY A 244 15.16 6.18 0.61
CA GLY A 244 15.29 5.53 -0.68
C GLY A 244 16.56 5.91 -1.43
N GLU A 245 16.56 5.66 -2.74
CA GLU A 245 17.68 5.90 -3.63
C GLU A 245 18.00 7.41 -3.72
N ALA A 246 19.27 7.76 -3.92
CA ALA A 246 19.64 9.14 -4.19
C ALA A 246 19.18 9.57 -5.59
N GLY A 247 18.62 10.78 -5.68
CA GLY A 247 18.27 11.39 -6.95
C GLY A 247 19.51 11.84 -7.74
N GLN A 248 19.38 11.91 -9.06
CA GLN A 248 20.49 12.36 -9.91
C GLN A 248 20.70 13.87 -9.76
N ARG A 249 21.97 14.30 -9.79
CA ARG A 249 22.34 15.73 -9.90
C ARG A 249 21.72 16.64 -8.84
N GLY A 250 21.67 16.16 -7.59
CA GLY A 250 21.13 16.89 -6.45
C GLY A 250 19.59 16.87 -6.35
N SER A 251 18.94 15.97 -7.08
CA SER A 251 17.50 15.72 -6.94
C SER A 251 17.17 15.10 -5.59
N GLN A 252 15.92 15.26 -5.18
CA GLN A 252 15.42 14.66 -3.93
C GLN A 252 15.63 13.16 -3.93
N GLU A 253 15.95 12.62 -2.76
CA GLU A 253 16.04 11.19 -2.50
C GLU A 253 14.62 10.60 -2.46
N GLY A 254 14.51 9.32 -2.82
CA GLY A 254 13.27 8.58 -2.63
C GLY A 254 13.05 8.26 -1.14
N ASP A 255 11.91 7.66 -0.84
CA ASP A 255 11.56 7.22 0.50
C ASP A 255 11.80 5.71 0.68
N LEU A 256 11.94 5.27 1.93
CA LEU A 256 12.00 3.84 2.25
C LEU A 256 10.71 3.41 2.96
N TYR A 257 10.04 2.41 2.43
CA TYR A 257 8.90 1.73 3.04
C TYR A 257 9.36 0.41 3.67
N LEU A 258 9.35 0.37 4.99
CA LEU A 258 9.74 -0.80 5.77
C LEU A 258 8.51 -1.62 6.14
N HIS A 259 8.35 -2.78 5.53
CA HIS A 259 7.32 -3.75 5.88
C HIS A 259 7.77 -4.58 7.08
N ILE A 260 7.04 -4.46 8.19
CA ILE A 260 7.30 -5.26 9.39
C ILE A 260 6.65 -6.63 9.21
N ARG A 261 7.44 -7.68 9.37
CA ARG A 261 6.97 -9.07 9.37
C ARG A 261 7.23 -9.72 10.71
N VAL A 262 6.19 -10.12 11.41
CA VAL A 262 6.32 -10.83 12.69
C VAL A 262 6.54 -12.31 12.40
N LYS A 263 7.65 -12.87 12.90
CA LYS A 263 7.94 -14.30 12.73
C LYS A 263 6.90 -15.14 13.47
N PRO A 264 6.49 -16.29 12.89
CA PRO A 264 5.72 -17.28 13.62
C PRO A 264 6.44 -17.68 14.91
N HIS A 265 5.71 -17.72 16.01
CA HIS A 265 6.26 -18.08 17.32
C HIS A 265 5.93 -19.54 17.65
N ALA A 266 6.87 -20.25 18.28
CA ALA A 266 6.75 -21.69 18.54
C ALA A 266 5.67 -22.04 19.57
N THR A 267 5.37 -21.12 20.48
CA THR A 267 4.49 -21.38 21.64
C THR A 267 3.21 -20.56 21.62
N PHE A 268 3.20 -19.43 20.91
CA PHE A 268 2.11 -18.47 20.97
C PHE A 268 1.63 -18.20 19.55
N VAL A 269 0.32 -18.16 19.37
CA VAL A 269 -0.30 -17.65 18.16
C VAL A 269 -0.91 -16.30 18.51
N ARG A 270 -0.49 -15.25 17.80
CA ARG A 270 -1.06 -13.91 17.98
C ARG A 270 -2.35 -13.80 17.18
N GLN A 271 -3.41 -13.35 17.83
CA GLN A 271 -4.66 -12.95 17.19
C GLN A 271 -5.02 -11.55 17.67
N ASP A 272 -4.82 -10.56 16.81
CA ASP A 272 -4.90 -9.14 17.15
C ASP A 272 -3.99 -8.79 18.35
N ASP A 273 -4.56 -8.28 19.44
CA ASP A 273 -3.83 -7.97 20.68
C ASP A 273 -3.83 -9.15 21.66
N HIS A 274 -4.47 -10.26 21.32
CA HIS A 274 -4.53 -11.47 22.13
C HIS A 274 -3.44 -12.46 21.75
N LEU A 275 -3.05 -13.28 22.72
CA LEU A 275 -2.16 -14.42 22.53
C LEU A 275 -2.91 -15.71 22.82
N ILE A 276 -2.65 -16.73 22.02
CA ILE A 276 -3.23 -18.06 22.16
C ILE A 276 -2.08 -19.02 22.46
N LEU A 277 -2.24 -19.83 23.51
CA LEU A 277 -1.30 -20.85 23.95
C LEU A 277 -2.01 -22.20 24.00
N GLU A 278 -1.43 -23.22 23.38
CA GLU A 278 -1.82 -24.61 23.65
C GLU A 278 -0.94 -25.15 24.77
N LYS A 279 -1.56 -25.48 25.92
CA LYS A 279 -0.88 -26.04 27.09
C LYS A 279 -1.26 -27.50 27.24
N GLU A 280 -0.27 -28.37 27.11
CA GLU A 280 -0.45 -29.78 27.45
C GLU A 280 -0.40 -29.97 28.97
N VAL A 281 -1.39 -30.69 29.50
CA VAL A 281 -1.50 -31.08 30.92
C VAL A 281 -1.88 -32.55 31.01
N THR A 282 -1.32 -33.28 31.97
CA THR A 282 -1.68 -34.68 32.15
C THR A 282 -2.98 -34.81 32.95
N LEU A 283 -3.79 -35.83 32.66
CA LEU A 283 -5.03 -36.07 33.41
C LEU A 283 -4.76 -36.21 34.93
N VAL A 284 -3.70 -36.92 35.29
CA VAL A 284 -3.30 -37.11 36.71
C VAL A 284 -2.87 -35.79 37.34
N GLY A 285 -2.08 -34.98 36.63
CA GLY A 285 -1.66 -33.67 37.12
C GLY A 285 -2.84 -32.72 37.31
N LEU A 286 -3.87 -32.83 36.46
CA LEU A 286 -5.09 -32.04 36.58
C LEU A 286 -5.92 -32.46 37.80
N LEU A 287 -6.07 -33.77 38.05
CA LEU A 287 -6.72 -34.27 39.27
C LEU A 287 -5.97 -33.82 40.53
N ALA A 288 -4.63 -33.87 40.50
CA ALA A 288 -3.79 -33.40 41.60
C ALA A 288 -3.99 -31.89 41.87
N TYR A 289 -4.05 -31.07 40.81
CA TYR A 289 -4.36 -29.64 40.92
C TYR A 289 -5.72 -29.38 41.59
N PHE A 290 -6.76 -30.13 41.21
CA PHE A 290 -8.09 -29.94 41.82
C PHE A 290 -8.20 -30.47 43.25
N ALA A 291 -7.37 -31.44 43.62
CA ALA A 291 -7.28 -31.92 45.00
C ALA A 291 -6.56 -30.90 45.90
N ASP A 292 -5.42 -30.37 45.46
CA ASP A 292 -4.64 -29.36 46.17
C ASP A 292 -3.85 -28.48 45.18
N ALA A 293 -4.42 -27.32 44.85
CA ALA A 293 -3.85 -26.41 43.85
C ALA A 293 -2.55 -25.74 44.34
N ASP A 294 -2.36 -25.60 45.64
CA ASP A 294 -1.16 -24.99 46.23
C ASP A 294 0.01 -25.98 46.21
N ALA A 295 -0.26 -27.27 46.46
CA ALA A 295 0.73 -28.32 46.35
C ALA A 295 1.05 -28.70 44.88
N HIS A 296 0.07 -28.56 43.98
CA HIS A 296 0.18 -28.99 42.59
C HIS A 296 -0.17 -27.90 41.56
N PRO A 297 0.51 -26.75 41.56
CA PRO A 297 0.20 -25.63 40.67
C PRO A 297 0.47 -25.95 39.19
N ILE A 298 -0.35 -25.41 38.30
CA ILE A 298 -0.16 -25.48 36.84
C ILE A 298 0.31 -24.12 36.33
N PHE A 299 1.45 -24.10 35.63
CA PHE A 299 2.02 -22.86 35.09
C PHE A 299 1.92 -22.77 33.57
N ALA A 300 1.75 -21.55 33.07
CA ALA A 300 1.88 -21.21 31.65
C ALA A 300 2.98 -20.15 31.44
N PRO A 301 3.78 -20.24 30.36
CA PRO A 301 4.65 -19.16 29.98
C PRO A 301 3.84 -17.95 29.49
N THR A 302 4.38 -16.76 29.71
CA THR A 302 3.89 -15.49 29.16
C THR A 302 4.89 -14.95 28.15
N ILE A 303 4.45 -14.09 27.22
CA ILE A 303 5.36 -13.44 26.26
C ILE A 303 6.41 -12.53 26.93
N ALA A 304 6.14 -12.11 28.17
CA ALA A 304 7.08 -11.38 29.00
C ALA A 304 8.24 -12.25 29.53
N GLY A 305 8.20 -13.58 29.34
CA GLY A 305 9.19 -14.53 29.83
C GLY A 305 8.96 -15.00 31.27
N LYS A 306 7.78 -14.75 31.85
CA LYS A 306 7.40 -15.20 33.20
C LYS A 306 6.58 -16.47 33.15
N GLN A 307 6.66 -17.29 34.20
CA GLN A 307 5.74 -18.40 34.45
C GLN A 307 4.56 -17.89 35.29
N GLN A 308 3.36 -17.93 34.71
CA GLN A 308 2.12 -17.51 35.36
C GLN A 308 1.41 -18.73 35.95
N ASN A 309 1.10 -18.68 37.25
CA ASN A 309 0.27 -19.70 37.88
C ASN A 309 -1.18 -19.58 37.37
N LEU A 310 -1.74 -20.68 36.90
CA LEU A 310 -3.09 -20.74 36.34
C LEU A 310 -4.09 -20.99 37.46
N ALA A 311 -4.95 -20.00 37.72
CA ALA A 311 -6.12 -20.16 38.57
C ALA A 311 -7.26 -20.74 37.72
N ILE A 312 -7.42 -22.06 37.71
CA ILE A 312 -8.46 -22.79 36.98
C ILE A 312 -9.67 -22.95 37.91
N PRO A 313 -10.83 -22.36 37.60
CA PRO A 313 -12.05 -22.55 38.38
C PRO A 313 -12.48 -24.02 38.44
N ARG A 314 -13.17 -24.43 39.53
CA ARG A 314 -13.64 -25.82 39.70
C ARG A 314 -14.71 -26.23 38.68
N ASP A 315 -15.48 -25.27 38.19
CA ASP A 315 -16.52 -25.42 37.18
C ASP A 315 -16.02 -25.15 35.75
N PHE A 316 -14.69 -25.05 35.57
CA PHE A 316 -14.09 -24.74 34.28
C PHE A 316 -14.31 -25.87 33.26
N MET A 317 -14.85 -25.52 32.10
CA MET A 317 -14.99 -26.44 30.98
C MET A 317 -13.76 -26.41 30.07
N PHE A 318 -13.02 -27.52 30.04
CA PHE A 318 -11.76 -27.66 29.29
C PHE A 318 -11.86 -27.56 27.77
N ASN A 319 -13.08 -27.52 27.21
CA ASN A 319 -13.31 -27.24 25.79
C ASN A 319 -13.26 -25.74 25.46
N LYS A 320 -13.25 -24.86 26.47
CA LYS A 320 -13.09 -23.41 26.31
C LYS A 320 -11.68 -22.99 26.73
N PRO A 321 -11.14 -21.90 26.18
CA PRO A 321 -9.88 -21.37 26.66
C PRO A 321 -10.03 -20.72 28.04
N LEU A 322 -9.01 -20.88 28.88
CA LEU A 322 -8.86 -20.10 30.11
C LEU A 322 -8.27 -18.74 29.74
N LYS A 323 -8.99 -17.67 30.09
CA LYS A 323 -8.53 -16.30 29.87
C LYS A 323 -7.67 -15.83 31.05
N ILE A 324 -6.49 -15.29 30.73
CA ILE A 324 -5.61 -14.58 31.66
C ILE A 324 -5.55 -13.12 31.23
N ALA A 325 -6.15 -12.26 32.04
CA ALA A 325 -6.32 -10.86 31.69
C ALA A 325 -4.98 -10.11 31.66
N GLY A 326 -4.74 -9.31 30.62
CA GLY A 326 -3.57 -8.42 30.52
C GLY A 326 -2.23 -9.09 30.17
N GLU A 327 -2.24 -10.41 29.92
CA GLU A 327 -1.04 -11.19 29.53
C GLU A 327 -0.91 -11.39 28.00
N GLY A 328 -1.66 -10.62 27.19
CA GLY A 328 -1.54 -10.58 25.74
C GLY A 328 -0.53 -9.54 25.22
N MET A 329 -0.70 -9.14 23.96
CA MET A 329 0.10 -8.09 23.32
C MET A 329 -0.34 -6.69 23.76
N PRO A 330 0.58 -5.70 23.85
CA PRO A 330 0.20 -4.31 24.07
C PRO A 330 -0.58 -3.75 22.88
N HIS A 331 -1.56 -2.92 23.17
CA HIS A 331 -2.31 -2.22 22.12
C HIS A 331 -1.39 -1.23 21.40
N PHE A 332 -1.38 -1.29 20.07
CA PHE A 332 -0.62 -0.32 19.29
C PHE A 332 -1.12 1.12 19.54
N ASN A 333 -0.22 2.02 19.92
CA ASN A 333 -0.50 3.44 20.22
C ASN A 333 -1.61 3.70 21.27
N ARG A 334 -1.96 2.71 22.10
CA ARG A 334 -2.97 2.86 23.16
C ARG A 334 -2.47 2.24 24.45
N MET A 335 -3.00 2.71 25.57
CA MET A 335 -2.71 2.13 26.88
C MET A 335 -3.46 0.81 27.04
N GLY A 336 -2.83 -0.15 27.73
CA GLY A 336 -3.41 -1.47 28.00
C GLY A 336 -2.81 -2.58 27.15
N ARG A 337 -3.32 -3.79 27.37
CA ARG A 337 -2.90 -5.02 26.72
C ARG A 337 -4.11 -5.89 26.46
N GLY A 338 -4.01 -6.73 25.43
CA GLY A 338 -4.92 -7.85 25.30
C GLY A 338 -4.64 -8.93 26.34
N ASP A 339 -5.27 -10.07 26.10
CA ASP A 339 -5.34 -11.20 27.02
C ASP A 339 -4.64 -12.44 26.45
N LEU A 340 -4.21 -13.34 27.33
CA LEU A 340 -3.73 -14.67 26.98
C LEU A 340 -4.85 -15.69 27.12
N TYR A 341 -5.12 -16.45 26.06
CA TYR A 341 -6.07 -17.55 26.03
C TYR A 341 -5.31 -18.88 26.03
N VAL A 342 -5.48 -19.65 27.09
CA VAL A 342 -4.85 -20.95 27.27
C VAL A 342 -5.84 -22.05 26.89
N HIS A 343 -5.57 -22.74 25.79
CA HIS A 343 -6.26 -23.97 25.41
C HIS A 343 -5.56 -25.16 26.05
N PHE A 344 -6.30 -25.99 26.77
CA PHE A 344 -5.73 -27.17 27.40
C PHE A 344 -5.84 -28.38 26.48
N LYS A 345 -4.74 -29.11 26.36
CA LYS A 345 -4.69 -30.43 25.76
C LYS A 345 -4.41 -31.45 26.85
N ILE A 346 -5.41 -32.29 27.13
CA ILE A 346 -5.31 -33.28 28.21
C ILE A 346 -4.65 -34.54 27.67
N ALA A 347 -3.45 -34.83 28.17
CA ALA A 347 -2.71 -36.05 27.87
C ALA A 347 -3.11 -37.17 28.85
N THR A 348 -3.59 -38.29 28.33
CA THR A 348 -3.89 -39.50 29.11
C THR A 348 -2.69 -40.43 29.18
N PRO A 349 -2.45 -41.13 30.30
CA PRO A 349 -1.37 -42.10 30.40
C PRO A 349 -1.61 -43.30 29.45
N HIS A 350 -0.57 -43.70 28.71
CA HIS A 350 -0.69 -44.83 27.76
C HIS A 350 -0.83 -46.20 28.43
N LYS A 351 -0.27 -46.38 29.62
CA LYS A 351 -0.32 -47.64 30.38
C LYS A 351 -0.53 -47.34 31.86
N LEU A 352 -1.40 -48.12 32.48
CA LEU A 352 -1.65 -48.08 33.93
C LEU A 352 -1.12 -49.36 34.58
N SER A 353 -0.40 -49.20 35.69
CA SER A 353 0.04 -50.32 36.54
C SER A 353 -1.16 -51.01 37.20
N LYS A 354 -0.95 -52.23 37.75
CA LYS A 354 -2.01 -52.93 38.51
C LYS A 354 -2.53 -52.07 39.66
N GLU A 355 -1.61 -51.39 40.35
CA GLU A 355 -1.93 -50.52 41.47
C GLU A 355 -2.71 -49.27 41.03
N ALA A 356 -2.29 -48.61 39.94
CA ALA A 356 -3.01 -47.46 39.41
C ALA A 356 -4.44 -47.82 38.97
N LYS A 357 -4.65 -49.02 38.41
CA LYS A 357 -5.99 -49.52 38.08
C LYS A 357 -6.86 -49.74 39.32
N ARG A 358 -6.29 -50.24 40.42
CA ARG A 358 -6.99 -50.39 41.71
C ARG A 358 -7.44 -49.03 42.23
N LEU A 359 -6.54 -48.05 42.27
CA LEU A 359 -6.81 -46.69 42.74
C LEU A 359 -7.87 -45.97 41.90
N VAL A 360 -7.82 -46.10 40.58
CA VAL A 360 -8.86 -45.52 39.70
C VAL A 360 -10.23 -46.14 39.98
N LYS A 361 -10.30 -47.45 40.25
CA LYS A 361 -11.56 -48.12 40.57
C LYS A 361 -12.15 -47.61 41.90
N GLU A 362 -11.32 -47.43 42.92
CA GLU A 362 -11.73 -46.86 44.21
C GLU A 362 -12.23 -45.42 44.05
N LEU A 363 -11.50 -44.60 43.27
CA LEU A 363 -11.92 -43.23 42.98
C LEU A 363 -13.25 -43.17 42.21
N MET A 364 -13.48 -44.06 41.24
CA MET A 364 -14.76 -44.12 40.52
C MET A 364 -15.92 -44.44 41.46
N GLN A 365 -15.74 -45.39 42.38
CA GLN A 365 -16.77 -45.77 43.35
C GLN A 365 -17.11 -44.62 44.31
N ASP A 366 -16.11 -43.85 44.73
CA ASP A 366 -16.29 -42.70 45.62
C ASP A 366 -17.02 -41.54 44.93
N LEU A 367 -16.72 -41.28 43.64
CA LEU A 367 -17.35 -40.21 42.87
C LEU A 367 -18.75 -40.55 42.35
N GLU A 368 -19.10 -41.83 42.24
CA GLU A 368 -20.43 -42.30 41.83
C GLU A 368 -21.39 -42.52 43.01
N ALA A 369 -20.89 -42.52 44.24
CA ALA A 369 -21.66 -42.62 45.49
C ALA A 369 -22.19 -41.25 45.92
#